data_AF-A0A8T5D8A2-F1
#
_entry.id   AF-A0A8T5D8A2-F1
#
_cell.length_a   1.000
_cell.length_b   1.000
_cell.length_c   1.000
_cell.angle_alpha   90.00
_cell.angle_beta   90.00
_cell.angle_gamma   90.00
#
_symmetry.space_group_name_H-M   'P 1'
#
loop_
_entity.id
_entity.type
_entity.pdbx_description
1 polymer ?
#
loop_
_entity_poly.entity_id
_entity_poly.type
_entity_poly.pdbx_seq_one_letter_code
_entity_poly.pdbx_strand_id
1 'polypeptide(L)'
;MSCLEKNINICQNVIPNMRLITLRLERILKELIQKLADDAQKSLSEIVRDLIDLGIGYHQEAPITMQGAFGISRSFSKLSYGDEGTRMSLYLEKEQIEAVVGTFENTENGSIREAIRLGFIMLHADSVKFKNPYAEIQPFIAFKIKNLKNHRAQKAQENLRKIKQVYNNRQTV
;
A
#
# COMPACT_ATOMS: atom_id res chain seq x y z
N MET A 1 58.16 20.72 6.24
CA MET A 1 57.89 19.39 5.64
C MET A 1 57.09 18.62 6.68
N SER A 2 55.88 18.10 6.50
CA SER A 2 55.11 17.72 5.32
C SER A 2 53.63 17.69 5.72
N CYS A 3 52.75 18.22 4.87
CA CYS A 3 51.33 17.90 4.87
C CYS A 3 51.10 16.43 4.44
N LEU A 4 49.82 16.02 4.37
CA LEU A 4 49.26 14.86 3.62
C LEU A 4 49.40 13.54 4.42
N GLU A 5 48.38 12.77 4.78
CA GLU A 5 47.09 12.34 4.21
C GLU A 5 46.46 11.41 5.31
N LYS A 6 45.17 11.11 5.49
CA LYS A 6 43.95 11.21 4.70
C LYS A 6 42.78 10.99 5.68
N ASN A 7 41.76 11.82 5.54
CA ASN A 7 40.39 11.54 5.92
C ASN A 7 39.88 10.21 5.32
N ILE A 8 38.69 9.80 5.79
CA ILE A 8 37.69 8.92 5.14
C ILE A 8 37.59 7.52 5.78
N ASN A 9 36.69 7.39 6.77
CA ASN A 9 35.63 6.35 6.72
C ASN A 9 34.57 6.47 7.84
N ILE A 10 34.21 7.70 8.23
CA ILE A 10 32.94 7.94 8.93
C ILE A 10 31.96 8.37 7.85
N CYS A 11 31.33 7.40 7.19
CA CYS A 11 30.10 7.51 6.38
C CYS A 11 29.90 6.17 5.65
N GLN A 12 29.73 5.06 6.37
CA GLN A 12 28.90 3.99 5.83
C GLN A 12 27.46 4.51 5.89
N ASN A 13 27.11 5.30 4.87
CA ASN A 13 25.74 5.64 4.56
C ASN A 13 24.95 4.32 4.54
N VAL A 14 24.06 4.16 5.51
CA VAL A 14 23.01 3.14 5.48
C VAL A 14 22.12 3.53 4.31
N ILE A 15 22.51 3.13 3.10
CA ILE A 15 21.63 3.15 1.95
C ILE A 15 20.58 2.10 2.29
N PRO A 16 19.31 2.46 2.54
CA PRO A 16 18.27 1.46 2.71
C PRO A 16 18.32 0.56 1.47
N ASN A 17 18.45 -0.76 1.68
CA ASN A 17 18.69 -1.73 0.62
C ASN A 17 17.41 -1.85 -0.23
N MET A 18 17.25 -0.89 -1.15
CA MET A 18 16.06 -0.70 -1.96
C MET A 18 16.13 -1.60 -3.18
N ARG A 19 15.07 -2.35 -3.42
CA ARG A 19 14.94 -3.26 -4.56
C ARG A 19 13.85 -2.79 -5.51
N LEU A 20 14.15 -2.83 -6.81
CA LEU A 20 13.17 -2.60 -7.86
C LEU A 20 12.26 -3.83 -7.98
N ILE A 21 10.97 -3.64 -7.74
CA ILE A 21 9.93 -4.65 -7.90
C ILE A 21 8.99 -4.22 -9.01
N THR A 22 8.65 -5.14 -9.93
CA THR A 22 7.62 -4.91 -10.94
C THR A 22 6.40 -5.79 -10.66
N LEU A 23 5.28 -5.15 -10.36
CA LEU A 23 4.03 -5.81 -10.01
C LEU A 23 3.02 -5.67 -11.15
N ARG A 24 2.20 -6.72 -11.34
CA ARG A 24 0.95 -6.61 -12.09
C ARG A 24 -0.17 -6.22 -11.13
N LEU A 25 -0.90 -5.15 -11.43
CA LEU A 25 -2.08 -4.73 -10.67
C LEU A 25 -3.15 -4.22 -11.64
N GLU A 26 -4.35 -4.02 -11.13
CA GLU A 26 -5.46 -3.46 -11.90
C GLU A 26 -5.15 -2.04 -12.35
N ARG A 27 -5.46 -1.74 -13.60
CA ARG A 27 -5.23 -0.42 -14.20
C ARG A 27 -5.83 0.71 -13.37
N ILE A 28 -7.09 0.55 -12.93
CA ILE A 28 -7.79 1.54 -12.11
C ILE A 28 -7.03 1.80 -10.80
N LEU A 29 -6.53 0.76 -10.13
CA LEU A 29 -5.77 0.93 -8.90
C LEU A 29 -4.46 1.68 -9.15
N LYS A 30 -3.74 1.35 -10.24
CA LYS A 30 -2.53 2.08 -10.64
C LYS A 30 -2.82 3.55 -10.91
N GLU A 31 -3.86 3.85 -11.68
CA GLU A 31 -4.26 5.22 -12.03
C GLU A 31 -4.60 6.04 -10.78
N LEU A 32 -5.30 5.45 -9.81
CA LEU A 32 -5.63 6.12 -8.54
C LEU A 32 -4.39 6.36 -7.67
N ILE A 33 -3.48 5.39 -7.58
CA ILE A 33 -2.21 5.58 -6.85
C ILE A 33 -1.36 6.65 -7.53
N GLN A 34 -1.28 6.66 -8.87
CA GLN A 34 -0.55 7.68 -9.61
C GLN A 34 -1.13 9.07 -9.34
N LYS A 35 -2.46 9.20 -9.35
CA LYS A 35 -3.13 10.47 -9.04
C LYS A 35 -2.80 10.97 -7.63
N LEU A 36 -2.81 10.07 -6.62
CA LEU A 36 -2.37 10.41 -5.26
C LEU A 36 -0.91 10.89 -5.22
N ALA A 37 -0.04 10.28 -6.02
CA ALA A 37 1.37 10.67 -6.12
C ALA A 37 1.53 12.07 -6.74
N ASP A 38 0.83 12.32 -7.84
CA ASP A 38 0.84 13.61 -8.55
C ASP A 38 0.28 14.74 -7.66
N ASP A 39 -0.85 14.51 -7.00
CA ASP A 39 -1.48 15.48 -6.09
C ASP A 39 -0.58 15.84 -4.90
N ALA A 40 0.18 14.86 -4.42
CA ALA A 40 1.12 15.02 -3.31
C ALA A 40 2.50 15.53 -3.72
N GLN A 41 2.78 15.65 -5.02
CA GLN A 41 4.13 15.86 -5.57
C GLN A 41 5.15 14.84 -5.02
N LYS A 42 4.72 13.58 -4.86
CA LYS A 42 5.54 12.47 -4.36
C LYS A 42 5.78 11.44 -5.45
N SER A 43 6.80 10.62 -5.28
CA SER A 43 7.01 9.47 -6.16
C SER A 43 5.97 8.38 -5.92
N LEU A 44 5.68 7.61 -6.96
CA LEU A 44 4.81 6.43 -6.86
C LEU A 44 5.29 5.44 -5.80
N SER A 45 6.63 5.28 -5.66
CA SER A 45 7.21 4.39 -4.66
C SER A 45 6.93 4.87 -3.24
N GLU A 46 6.97 6.18 -2.97
CA GLU A 46 6.63 6.71 -1.64
C GLU A 46 5.17 6.45 -1.27
N ILE A 47 4.23 6.73 -2.18
CA ILE A 47 2.81 6.44 -1.94
C ILE A 47 2.58 4.95 -1.71
N VAL A 48 3.23 4.09 -2.51
CA VAL A 48 3.08 2.65 -2.37
C VAL A 48 3.69 2.12 -1.08
N ARG A 49 4.82 2.66 -0.62
CA ARG A 49 5.38 2.30 0.70
C ARG A 49 4.43 2.67 1.83
N ASP A 50 3.84 3.87 1.80
CA ASP A 50 2.81 4.27 2.78
C ASP A 50 1.60 3.32 2.70
N LEU A 51 1.13 2.95 1.50
CA LEU A 51 0.03 1.99 1.35
C LEU A 51 0.36 0.60 1.90
N ILE A 52 1.59 0.11 1.71
CA ILE A 52 2.04 -1.18 2.23
C ILE A 52 2.06 -1.16 3.76
N ASP A 53 2.67 -0.13 4.36
CA ASP A 53 2.72 0.01 5.82
C ASP A 53 1.32 0.10 6.43
N LEU A 54 0.42 0.82 5.75
CA LEU A 54 -0.99 0.88 6.13
C LEU A 54 -1.64 -0.50 6.06
N GLY A 55 -1.47 -1.22 4.94
CA GLY A 55 -2.00 -2.57 4.74
C GLY A 55 -1.49 -3.56 5.79
N ILE A 56 -0.20 -3.54 6.11
CA ILE A 56 0.41 -4.39 7.15
C ILE A 56 -0.23 -4.10 8.51
N GLY A 57 -0.30 -2.84 8.93
CA GLY A 57 -0.87 -2.48 10.22
C GLY A 57 -2.32 -2.90 10.36
N TYR A 58 -3.13 -2.69 9.31
CA TYR A 58 -4.52 -3.12 9.32
C TYR A 58 -4.68 -4.64 9.36
N HIS A 59 -3.87 -5.40 8.62
CA HIS A 59 -3.93 -6.86 8.65
C HIS A 59 -3.56 -7.42 10.03
N GLN A 60 -2.52 -6.88 10.67
CA GLN A 60 -2.06 -7.34 11.97
C GLN A 60 -3.07 -7.07 13.10
N GLU A 61 -3.75 -5.93 13.05
CA GLU A 61 -4.64 -5.51 14.14
C GLU A 61 -6.10 -5.92 13.94
N ALA A 62 -6.51 -6.09 12.69
CA ALA A 62 -7.77 -6.71 12.38
C ALA A 62 -7.65 -7.52 11.10
N PRO A 63 -7.34 -8.81 11.21
CA PRO A 63 -7.22 -9.68 10.06
C PRO A 63 -8.57 -9.72 9.33
N ILE A 64 -8.61 -9.09 8.16
CA ILE A 64 -9.81 -9.08 7.34
C ILE A 64 -9.79 -10.32 6.45
N THR A 65 -10.86 -11.09 6.56
CA THR A 65 -11.12 -12.19 5.64
C THR A 65 -12.17 -11.77 4.63
N MET A 66 -11.82 -11.80 3.35
CA MET A 66 -12.81 -11.67 2.29
C MET A 66 -13.45 -13.02 2.02
N GLN A 67 -14.78 -13.06 1.92
CA GLN A 67 -15.50 -14.25 1.53
C GLN A 67 -16.05 -14.10 0.12
N GLY A 68 -15.78 -15.08 -0.74
CA GLY A 68 -16.43 -15.23 -2.03
C GLY A 68 -17.80 -15.89 -1.89
N ALA A 69 -18.42 -16.22 -3.04
CA ALA A 69 -19.61 -17.05 -3.06
C ALA A 69 -19.40 -18.33 -2.24
N PHE A 70 -20.44 -18.76 -1.51
CA PHE A 70 -20.43 -19.94 -0.64
C PHE A 70 -19.51 -19.83 0.61
N GLY A 71 -19.12 -18.62 1.02
CA GLY A 71 -18.35 -18.39 2.26
C GLY A 71 -16.86 -18.73 2.17
N ILE A 72 -16.36 -19.03 0.96
CA ILE A 72 -14.96 -19.41 0.75
C ILE A 72 -14.05 -18.19 0.94
N SER A 73 -13.04 -18.31 1.81
CA SER A 73 -12.04 -17.26 2.00
C SER A 73 -11.25 -16.95 0.72
N ARG A 74 -11.00 -15.67 0.46
CA ARG A 74 -10.29 -15.17 -0.71
C ARG A 74 -9.22 -14.15 -0.30
N SER A 75 -8.09 -14.22 -1.01
CA SER A 75 -7.02 -13.23 -0.94
C SER A 75 -7.42 -11.95 -1.71
N PHE A 76 -7.02 -10.79 -1.18
CA PHE A 76 -7.22 -9.51 -1.87
C PHE A 76 -6.54 -9.50 -3.23
N SER A 77 -5.40 -10.18 -3.41
CA SER A 77 -4.62 -10.22 -4.65
C SER A 77 -5.31 -10.94 -5.81
N LYS A 78 -6.34 -11.75 -5.50
CA LYS A 78 -7.14 -12.50 -6.47
C LYS A 78 -8.43 -11.77 -6.88
N LEU A 79 -8.71 -10.60 -6.30
CA LEU A 79 -9.77 -9.74 -6.80
C LEU A 79 -9.45 -9.28 -8.23
N SER A 80 -10.49 -9.22 -9.05
CA SER A 80 -10.45 -8.58 -10.35
C SER A 80 -11.39 -7.36 -10.29
N TYR A 81 -10.86 -6.18 -10.63
CA TYR A 81 -11.65 -4.94 -10.71
C TYR A 81 -12.05 -4.58 -12.16
N GLY A 82 -12.26 -5.60 -13.00
CA GLY A 82 -12.47 -5.43 -14.45
C GLY A 82 -11.17 -5.54 -15.25
N ASP A 83 -11.28 -5.37 -16.56
CA ASP A 83 -10.29 -5.91 -17.50
C ASP A 83 -9.01 -5.08 -17.65
N GLU A 84 -7.92 -5.85 -17.77
CA GLU A 84 -6.51 -5.50 -17.93
C GLU A 84 -5.71 -5.13 -16.67
N GLY A 85 -4.98 -6.13 -16.16
CA GLY A 85 -3.87 -5.89 -15.24
C GLY A 85 -2.67 -5.27 -15.96
N THR A 86 -2.21 -4.11 -15.48
CA THR A 86 -1.07 -3.34 -15.96
C THR A 86 0.17 -3.55 -15.08
N ARG A 87 1.35 -3.15 -15.57
CA ARG A 87 2.61 -3.21 -14.82
C ARG A 87 2.91 -1.89 -14.11
N MET A 88 3.48 -1.99 -12.92
CA MET A 88 3.97 -0.88 -12.13
C MET A 88 5.27 -1.28 -11.46
N SER A 89 6.29 -0.44 -11.63
CA SER A 89 7.63 -0.66 -11.07
C SER A 89 7.85 0.28 -9.89
N LEU A 90 8.41 -0.26 -8.82
CA LEU A 90 8.46 0.35 -7.48
C LEU A 90 9.81 0.08 -6.83
N TYR A 91 10.30 1.00 -6.02
CA TYR A 91 11.42 0.75 -5.12
C TYR A 91 10.92 0.51 -3.69
N LEU A 92 11.17 -0.69 -3.17
CA LEU A 92 10.80 -1.10 -1.81
C LEU A 92 12.05 -1.47 -1.02
N GLU A 93 12.02 -1.17 0.28
CA GLU A 93 13.07 -1.56 1.23
C GLU A 93 12.98 -3.06 1.51
N LYS A 94 14.13 -3.74 1.62
CA LYS A 94 14.18 -5.19 1.89
C LYS A 94 13.38 -5.58 3.14
N GLU A 95 13.50 -4.78 4.19
CA GLU A 95 12.80 -4.98 5.47
C GLU A 95 11.28 -4.89 5.29
N GLN A 96 10.80 -4.01 4.42
CA GLN A 96 9.38 -3.89 4.11
C GLN A 96 8.88 -5.07 3.29
N ILE A 97 9.71 -5.59 2.37
CA ILE A 97 9.39 -6.80 1.60
C ILE A 97 9.31 -8.02 2.53
N GLU A 98 10.24 -8.17 3.46
CA GLU A 98 10.22 -9.25 4.46
C GLU A 98 8.99 -9.13 5.37
N ALA A 99 8.69 -7.92 5.85
CA ALA A 99 7.53 -7.66 6.68
C ALA A 99 6.21 -8.00 5.97
N VAL A 100 6.07 -7.64 4.69
CA VAL A 100 4.85 -7.94 3.94
C VAL A 100 4.70 -9.43 3.64
N VAL A 101 5.80 -10.12 3.29
CA VAL A 101 5.78 -11.57 3.08
C VAL A 101 5.40 -12.32 4.36
N GLY A 102 5.97 -11.92 5.49
CA GLY A 102 5.64 -12.50 6.79
C GLY A 102 4.21 -12.19 7.26
N THR A 103 3.63 -11.07 6.83
CA THR A 103 2.28 -10.65 7.25
C THR A 103 1.18 -11.35 6.46
N PHE A 104 1.36 -11.54 5.14
CA PHE A 104 0.30 -12.06 4.25
C PHE A 104 0.48 -13.53 3.85
N GLU A 105 1.58 -14.17 4.29
CA GLU A 105 1.86 -15.61 4.07
C GLU A 105 1.68 -16.06 2.60
N ASN A 106 2.10 -15.22 1.65
CA ASN A 106 1.97 -15.44 0.21
C ASN A 106 3.32 -15.25 -0.49
N THR A 107 3.38 -15.57 -1.79
CA THR A 107 4.50 -15.20 -2.65
C THR A 107 4.80 -13.71 -2.51
N GLU A 108 6.06 -13.31 -2.68
CA GLU A 108 6.48 -11.92 -2.55
C GLU A 108 5.58 -10.92 -3.29
N ASN A 109 5.37 -11.14 -4.59
CA ASN A 109 4.50 -10.29 -5.41
C ASN A 109 3.03 -10.38 -5.00
N GLY A 110 2.59 -11.53 -4.48
CA GLY A 110 1.24 -11.71 -3.93
C GLY A 110 1.07 -10.86 -2.68
N SER A 111 1.94 -11.02 -1.70
CA SER A 111 1.95 -10.31 -0.41
C SER A 111 2.02 -8.79 -0.61
N ILE A 112 2.93 -8.30 -1.45
CA ILE A 112 3.02 -6.86 -1.75
C ILE A 112 1.70 -6.36 -2.35
N ARG A 113 1.11 -7.11 -3.29
CA ARG A 113 -0.16 -6.74 -3.91
C ARG A 113 -1.31 -6.73 -2.91
N GLU A 114 -1.36 -7.70 -2.00
CA GLU A 114 -2.36 -7.74 -0.93
C GLU A 114 -2.25 -6.53 -0.01
N ALA A 115 -1.03 -6.18 0.41
CA ALA A 115 -0.81 -5.02 1.26
C ALA A 115 -1.20 -3.71 0.58
N ILE A 116 -0.82 -3.50 -0.68
CA ILE A 116 -1.22 -2.32 -1.45
C ILE A 116 -2.74 -2.23 -1.55
N ARG A 117 -3.40 -3.34 -1.90
CA ARG A 117 -4.87 -3.38 -2.02
C ARG A 117 -5.53 -3.10 -0.68
N LEU A 118 -5.10 -3.75 0.39
CA LEU A 118 -5.67 -3.56 1.71
C LEU A 118 -5.46 -2.12 2.19
N GLY A 119 -4.25 -1.58 2.09
CA GLY A 119 -3.95 -0.20 2.43
C GLY A 119 -4.80 0.79 1.64
N PHE A 120 -4.95 0.59 0.33
CA PHE A 120 -5.80 1.42 -0.51
C PHE A 120 -7.26 1.35 -0.08
N ILE A 121 -7.80 0.15 0.14
CA ILE A 121 -9.19 0.01 0.56
C ILE A 121 -9.41 0.66 1.93
N MET A 122 -8.48 0.52 2.87
CA MET A 122 -8.58 1.12 4.20
C MET A 122 -8.50 2.65 4.18
N LEU A 123 -7.72 3.24 3.26
CA LEU A 123 -7.71 4.69 3.02
C LEU A 123 -9.07 5.21 2.52
N HIS A 124 -9.83 4.35 1.86
CA HIS A 124 -11.12 4.65 1.24
C HIS A 124 -12.31 3.93 1.88
N ALA A 125 -12.16 3.40 3.09
CA ALA A 125 -13.10 2.45 3.70
C ALA A 125 -14.56 2.94 3.72
N ASP A 126 -14.78 4.23 3.94
CA ASP A 126 -16.12 4.84 3.95
C ASP A 126 -16.80 4.91 2.56
N SER A 127 -16.06 4.60 1.49
CA SER A 127 -16.47 4.77 0.08
C SER A 127 -16.27 3.51 -0.78
N VAL A 128 -15.59 2.47 -0.28
CA VAL A 128 -15.30 1.29 -1.09
C VAL A 128 -16.52 0.38 -1.18
N LYS A 129 -17.08 0.32 -2.39
CA LYS A 129 -18.14 -0.62 -2.80
C LYS A 129 -17.62 -1.42 -3.98
N PHE A 130 -17.70 -2.75 -3.92
CA PHE A 130 -17.31 -3.58 -5.06
C PHE A 130 -18.52 -3.92 -5.89
N LYS A 131 -18.50 -3.63 -7.19
CA LYS A 131 -19.54 -4.11 -8.12
C LYS A 131 -19.03 -5.40 -8.76
N ASN A 132 -19.74 -6.50 -8.56
CA ASN A 132 -19.66 -7.63 -9.47
C ASN A 132 -20.90 -7.59 -10.40
N PRO A 133 -20.94 -8.39 -11.49
CA PRO A 133 -22.04 -8.35 -12.46
C PRO A 133 -23.44 -8.64 -11.90
N TYR A 134 -23.55 -9.16 -10.67
CA TYR A 134 -24.80 -9.63 -10.07
C TYR A 134 -25.18 -8.89 -8.78
N ALA A 135 -24.25 -8.20 -8.12
CA ALA A 135 -24.48 -7.51 -6.85
C ALA A 135 -23.38 -6.48 -6.51
N GLU A 136 -23.76 -5.49 -5.70
CA GLU A 136 -22.82 -4.66 -4.96
C GLU A 136 -22.37 -5.44 -3.71
N ILE A 137 -21.09 -5.83 -3.67
CA ILE A 137 -20.46 -6.48 -2.53
C ILE A 137 -19.84 -5.41 -1.64
N GLN A 138 -20.28 -5.38 -0.39
CA GLN A 138 -19.52 -4.74 0.68
C GLN A 138 -18.47 -5.74 1.16
N PRO A 139 -17.17 -5.49 0.93
CA PRO A 139 -16.13 -6.44 1.32
C PRO A 139 -15.94 -6.59 2.83
N PHE A 140 -16.53 -5.70 3.63
CA PHE A 140 -16.40 -5.70 5.07
C PHE A 140 -17.78 -5.86 5.71
N ILE A 141 -17.96 -6.91 6.50
CA ILE A 141 -19.23 -7.22 7.19
C ILE A 141 -19.47 -6.24 8.35
N ALA A 142 -18.41 -5.77 9.02
CA ALA A 142 -18.41 -4.66 9.95
C ALA A 142 -16.95 -4.30 10.25
N PHE A 143 -16.55 -3.03 10.08
CA PHE A 143 -15.16 -2.68 10.38
C PHE A 143 -14.97 -1.26 10.90
N LYS A 144 -14.42 -1.14 12.12
CA LYS A 144 -14.03 0.14 12.72
C LYS A 144 -12.85 -0.05 13.66
N ILE A 145 -11.62 0.06 13.17
CA ILE A 145 -10.46 0.27 14.05
C ILE A 145 -10.48 1.72 14.51
N LYS A 146 -10.81 1.95 15.78
CA LYS A 146 -10.74 3.27 16.38
C LYS A 146 -9.29 3.73 16.60
N ASN A 147 -8.39 2.80 16.96
CA ASN A 147 -7.01 3.09 17.32
C ASN A 147 -6.05 2.06 16.68
N LEU A 148 -5.49 2.40 15.51
CA LEU A 148 -4.42 1.62 14.89
C LEU A 148 -3.16 1.79 15.74
N LYS A 149 -2.61 0.75 16.36
CA LYS A 149 -1.45 0.79 17.26
C LYS A 149 -0.11 0.78 16.53
N ASN A 150 -0.06 0.24 15.32
CA ASN A 150 1.15 0.15 14.51
C ASN A 150 1.62 1.56 14.11
N HIS A 151 2.75 2.00 14.68
CA HIS A 151 3.27 3.35 14.46
C HIS A 151 3.61 3.67 13.01
N ARG A 152 4.13 2.69 12.24
CA ARG A 152 4.40 2.89 10.81
C ARG A 152 3.10 3.09 10.04
N ALA A 153 2.11 2.26 10.33
CA ALA A 153 0.79 2.35 9.72
C ALA A 153 0.04 3.64 10.10
N GLN A 154 0.18 4.12 11.35
CA GLN A 154 -0.35 5.42 11.79
C GLN A 154 0.25 6.57 10.98
N LYS A 155 1.60 6.60 10.86
CA LYS A 155 2.31 7.63 10.09
C LYS A 155 1.91 7.59 8.62
N ALA A 156 1.83 6.40 8.02
CA ALA A 156 1.35 6.21 6.67
C ALA A 156 -0.11 6.69 6.50
N GLN A 157 -0.98 6.37 7.44
CA GLN A 157 -2.37 6.84 7.42
C GLN A 157 -2.46 8.35 7.45
N GLU A 158 -1.67 9.01 8.30
CA GLU A 158 -1.63 10.47 8.39
C GLU A 158 -1.13 11.09 7.08
N ASN A 159 -0.04 10.57 6.52
CA ASN A 159 0.51 11.00 5.24
C ASN A 159 -0.54 10.92 4.12
N LEU A 160 -1.19 9.77 4.00
CA LEU A 160 -2.17 9.51 2.94
C LEU A 160 -3.47 10.30 3.13
N ARG A 161 -3.94 10.51 4.38
CA ARG A 161 -5.13 11.32 4.65
C ARG A 161 -4.93 12.79 4.33
N LYS A 162 -3.75 13.36 4.64
CA LYS A 162 -3.43 14.75 4.27
C LYS A 162 -3.54 14.96 2.76
N ILE A 163 -3.03 14.01 1.97
CA ILE A 163 -3.12 14.04 0.50
C ILE A 163 -4.59 13.99 0.05
N LYS A 164 -5.39 13.08 0.60
CA LYS A 164 -6.81 12.93 0.27
C LYS A 164 -7.65 14.18 0.61
N GLN A 165 -7.34 14.88 1.68
CA GLN A 165 -8.07 16.10 2.09
C GLN A 165 -7.79 17.28 1.16
N VAL A 166 -6.53 17.47 0.73
CA VAL A 166 -6.16 18.48 -0.27
C VAL A 166 -6.92 18.23 -1.58
N TYR A 167 -7.08 16.96 -1.97
CA TYR A 167 -7.85 16.56 -3.14
C TYR A 167 -9.33 16.95 -3.05
N ASN A 168 -10.02 16.58 -1.96
CA ASN A 168 -11.44 16.90 -1.80
C ASN A 168 -11.70 18.42 -1.80
N ASN A 169 -10.80 19.20 -1.20
CA ASN A 169 -10.94 20.66 -1.12
C ASN A 169 -10.73 21.35 -2.48
N ARG A 170 -9.97 20.75 -3.41
CA ARG A 170 -9.77 21.28 -4.77
C ARG A 170 -10.94 21.00 -5.72
N GLN A 171 -11.84 20.09 -5.36
CA GLN A 171 -13.04 19.77 -6.17
C GLN A 171 -14.27 20.58 -5.75
N THR A 172 -14.20 21.29 -4.62
CA THR A 172 -15.27 22.12 -4.07
C THR A 172 -15.07 23.62 -4.34
N VAL A 173 -14.08 23.99 -5.15
CA VAL A 173 -13.80 25.39 -5.56
C VAL A 173 -14.01 25.51 -7.06
#